data_AF-A0A2S2E6X4-F1
#
_entry.id   AF-A0A2S2E6X4-F1
#
_cell.length_a   1.000
_cell.length_b   1.000
_cell.length_c   1.000
_cell.angle_alpha   90.00
_cell.angle_beta   90.00
_cell.angle_gamma   90.00
#
_symmetry.space_group_name_H-M   'P 1'
#
loop_
_entity.id
_entity.type
_entity.pdbx_description
1 polymer ?
#
loop_
_entity_poly.entity_id
_entity_poly.type
_entity_poly.pdbx_seq_one_letter_code
_entity_poly.pdbx_strand_id
1 'polypeptide(L)'
;MKRAIIIAIEIALLIAVLRSPFAHYLLGDVRATVSDWIEAVATMGEREILRDFRERIEPTVSRLKPYQQDYVRDMTSSIAGIRHFKRYYCDRQDKNPYVYGQTRVYLCHEIRNLSLINPKD
;
A
#
# COMPACT_ATOMS: atom_id res chain seq x y z
N MET A 1 45.00 -15.11 8.24
CA MET A 1 44.59 -15.93 9.41
C MET A 1 44.16 -15.08 10.61
N LYS A 2 45.01 -14.22 11.19
CA LYS A 2 44.65 -13.39 12.37
C LYS A 2 43.40 -12.52 12.17
N ARG A 3 43.26 -11.85 11.02
CA ARG A 3 42.08 -11.03 10.69
C ARG A 3 40.77 -11.84 10.60
N ALA A 4 40.83 -13.05 10.02
CA ALA A 4 39.67 -13.93 9.93
C ALA A 4 39.23 -14.45 11.31
N ILE A 5 40.19 -14.71 12.21
CA ILE A 5 39.91 -15.10 13.60
C ILE A 5 39.26 -13.95 14.38
N ILE A 6 39.76 -12.72 14.21
CA ILE A 6 39.18 -11.54 14.85
C ILE A 6 37.74 -11.32 14.37
N ILE A 7 37.50 -11.39 13.05
CA ILE A 7 36.15 -11.27 12.47
C ILE A 7 35.24 -12.38 12.99
N ALA A 8 35.73 -13.62 13.06
CA ALA A 8 34.95 -14.74 13.59
C ALA A 8 34.58 -14.55 15.07
N ILE A 9 35.49 -14.02 15.88
CA ILE A 9 35.24 -13.70 17.31
C ILE A 9 34.23 -12.56 17.44
N GLU A 10 34.33 -11.54 16.59
CA GLU A 10 33.41 -10.39 16.60
C GLU A 10 31.99 -10.82 16.21
N ILE A 11 31.85 -11.66 15.18
CA ILE A 11 30.56 -12.26 14.80
C ILE A 11 30.04 -13.15 15.93
N ALA A 12 30.88 -13.96 16.55
CA ALA A 12 30.47 -14.83 17.67
C ALA A 12 30.01 -14.02 18.89
N LEU A 13 30.68 -12.91 19.20
CA LEU A 13 30.29 -11.97 20.25
C LEU A 13 28.95 -11.31 19.95
N LEU A 14 28.75 -10.83 18.71
CA LEU A 14 27.48 -10.27 18.27
C LEU A 14 26.34 -11.28 18.43
N ILE A 15 26.55 -12.53 18.00
CA ILE A 15 25.54 -13.59 18.13
C ILE A 15 25.26 -13.91 19.61
N ALA A 16 26.30 -13.97 20.46
CA ALA A 16 26.15 -14.23 21.88
C ALA A 16 25.35 -13.13 22.60
N VAL A 17 25.59 -11.87 22.25
CA VAL A 17 24.82 -10.73 22.77
C VAL A 17 23.37 -10.79 22.26
N LEU A 18 23.17 -11.08 20.97
CA LEU A 18 21.83 -11.17 20.35
C LEU A 18 20.97 -12.30 20.95
N ARG A 19 21.60 -13.43 21.31
CA ARG A 19 20.93 -14.58 21.95
C ARG A 19 20.82 -14.47 23.47
N SER A 20 21.37 -13.41 24.06
CA SER A 20 21.32 -13.23 25.50
C SER A 20 19.89 -12.95 25.98
N PRO A 21 19.53 -13.38 27.20
CA PRO A 21 18.23 -13.04 27.81
C PRO A 21 18.03 -11.52 27.98
N PHE A 22 19.11 -10.72 27.97
CA PHE A 22 19.06 -9.26 27.96
C PHE A 22 18.52 -8.70 26.64
N ALA A 23 18.95 -9.24 25.49
CA ALA A 23 18.39 -8.86 24.19
C ALA A 23 16.93 -9.29 24.07
N HIS A 24 16.54 -10.44 24.62
CA HIS A 24 15.14 -10.87 24.66
C HIS A 24 14.25 -9.97 25.54
N TYR A 25 14.79 -9.40 26.62
CA TYR A 25 14.09 -8.43 27.47
C TYR A 25 13.90 -7.09 26.75
N LEU A 26 14.96 -6.56 26.12
CA LEU A 26 14.86 -5.32 25.32
C LEU A 26 14.01 -5.48 24.05
N LEU A 27 14.04 -6.65 23.40
CA LEU A 27 13.28 -6.93 22.17
C LEU A 27 11.87 -7.46 22.44
N GLY A 28 11.54 -7.79 23.69
CA GLY A 28 10.21 -8.25 24.11
C GLY A 28 9.14 -7.21 23.80
N ASP A 29 9.43 -5.94 24.10
CA ASP A 29 8.55 -4.79 23.82
C ASP A 29 8.68 -4.27 22.38
N VAL A 30 9.79 -4.57 21.70
CA VAL A 30 10.05 -4.11 20.32
C VAL A 30 9.20 -4.86 19.30
N ARG A 31 8.71 -6.06 19.61
CA ARG A 31 7.87 -6.84 18.68
C ARG A 31 6.53 -6.15 18.36
N ALA A 32 5.93 -5.46 19.34
CA ALA A 32 4.72 -4.66 19.12
C ALA A 32 5.06 -3.40 18.31
N THR A 33 6.06 -2.63 18.75
CA THR A 33 6.49 -1.39 18.09
C THR A 33 6.96 -1.57 16.65
N VAL A 34 7.64 -2.68 16.33
CA VAL A 34 8.08 -2.98 14.96
C VAL A 34 6.89 -3.35 14.07
N SER A 35 5.89 -4.05 14.59
CA SER A 35 4.67 -4.37 13.84
C SER A 35 3.89 -3.10 13.53
N ASP A 36 3.74 -2.21 14.51
CA ASP A 36 3.07 -0.92 14.35
C ASP A 36 3.84 0.01 13.40
N TRP A 37 5.17 0.00 13.44
CA TRP A 37 6.00 0.76 12.49
C TRP A 37 5.92 0.20 11.07
N ILE A 38 5.94 -1.13 10.90
CA ILE A 38 5.78 -1.76 9.57
C ILE A 38 4.40 -1.43 9.00
N GLU A 39 3.34 -1.49 9.81
CA GLU A 39 1.99 -1.09 9.39
C GLU A 39 1.93 0.41 9.07
N ALA A 40 2.57 1.27 9.86
CA ALA A 40 2.68 2.70 9.58
C ALA A 40 3.39 2.98 8.24
N VAL A 41 4.49 2.27 7.95
CA VAL A 41 5.22 2.41 6.69
C VAL A 41 4.40 1.88 5.51
N ALA A 42 3.72 0.74 5.67
CA ALA A 42 2.83 0.20 4.64
C ALA A 42 1.68 1.17 4.32
N THR A 43 1.03 1.73 5.35
CA THR A 43 -0.05 2.69 5.18
C THR A 43 0.43 4.03 4.61
N MET A 44 1.67 4.45 4.87
CA MET A 44 2.27 5.62 4.22
C MET A 44 2.41 5.41 2.70
N GLY A 45 2.90 4.24 2.27
CA GLY A 45 2.98 3.89 0.85
C GLY A 45 1.60 3.86 0.18
N GLU A 46 0.59 3.29 0.85
CA GLU A 46 -0.78 3.29 0.33
C GLU A 46 -1.35 4.70 0.18
N ARG A 47 -1.13 5.59 1.16
CA ARG A 47 -1.61 6.98 1.11
C ARG A 47 -1.02 7.74 -0.07
N GLU A 48 0.28 7.58 -0.31
CA GLU A 48 0.95 8.24 -1.43
C GLU A 48 0.39 7.77 -2.76
N ILE A 49 0.18 6.46 -2.92
CA ILE A 49 -0.36 5.89 -4.15
C ILE A 49 -1.81 6.34 -4.38
N LEU A 50 -2.62 6.45 -3.32
CA LEU A 50 -3.97 7.01 -3.39
C LEU A 50 -3.97 8.50 -3.76
N ARG A 51 -3.02 9.27 -3.21
CA ARG A 51 -2.85 10.70 -3.52
C ARG A 51 -2.52 10.90 -4.99
N ASP A 52 -1.48 10.23 -5.48
CA ASP A 52 -1.06 10.31 -6.87
C ASP A 52 -2.16 9.83 -7.83
N PHE A 53 -2.91 8.80 -7.44
CA PHE A 53 -4.06 8.33 -8.21
C PHE A 53 -5.14 9.39 -8.34
N ARG A 54 -5.50 10.04 -7.23
CA ARG A 54 -6.51 11.11 -7.20
C ARG A 54 -6.08 12.30 -8.04
N GLU A 55 -4.82 12.72 -7.93
CA GLU A 55 -4.26 13.80 -8.75
C GLU A 55 -4.36 13.49 -10.25
N ARG A 56 -4.08 12.24 -10.66
CA ARG A 56 -4.19 11.82 -12.06
C ARG A 56 -5.63 11.85 -12.60
N ILE A 57 -6.61 11.44 -11.80
CA ILE A 57 -8.01 11.35 -12.25
C ILE A 57 -8.77 12.68 -12.10
N GLU A 58 -8.29 13.61 -11.29
CA GLU A 58 -8.96 14.88 -10.96
C GLU A 58 -9.42 15.69 -12.19
N PRO A 59 -8.64 15.82 -13.27
CA PRO A 59 -9.08 16.54 -14.47
C PRO A 59 -10.34 15.93 -15.12
N THR A 60 -10.53 14.62 -14.97
CA THR A 60 -11.72 13.92 -15.46
C THR A 60 -12.85 13.95 -14.44
N VAL A 61 -12.53 13.79 -13.16
CA VAL A 61 -13.52 13.79 -12.06
C VAL A 61 -14.17 15.15 -11.89
N SER A 62 -13.41 16.24 -11.95
CA SER A 62 -13.91 17.62 -11.82
C SER A 62 -14.98 18.01 -12.85
N ARG A 63 -15.04 17.31 -13.99
CA ARG A 63 -16.06 17.51 -15.03
C ARG A 63 -17.36 16.72 -14.79
N LEU A 64 -17.39 15.84 -13.79
CA LEU A 64 -18.57 15.04 -13.46
C LEU A 64 -19.59 15.85 -12.66
N LYS A 65 -20.82 15.36 -12.55
CA LYS A 65 -21.83 15.97 -11.67
C LYS A 65 -21.41 15.83 -10.20
N PRO A 66 -21.81 16.75 -9.30
CA PRO A 66 -21.38 16.73 -7.90
C PRO A 66 -21.52 15.37 -7.22
N TYR A 67 -22.67 14.71 -7.33
CA TYR A 67 -22.90 13.39 -6.72
C TYR A 67 -21.98 12.28 -7.29
N GLN A 68 -21.53 12.41 -8.54
CA GLN A 68 -20.58 11.47 -9.14
C GLN A 68 -19.17 11.74 -8.65
N GLN A 69 -18.82 13.02 -8.44
CA GLN A 69 -17.54 13.39 -7.83
C GLN A 69 -17.44 12.84 -6.42
N ASP A 70 -18.51 12.97 -5.62
CA ASP A 70 -18.55 12.45 -4.26
C ASP A 70 -18.40 10.94 -4.23
N TYR A 71 -19.10 10.24 -5.13
CA TYR A 71 -18.95 8.79 -5.29
C TYR A 71 -17.49 8.39 -5.63
N VAL A 72 -16.84 9.11 -6.55
CA VAL A 72 -15.44 8.82 -6.91
C VAL A 72 -14.48 9.15 -5.76
N ARG A 73 -14.71 10.25 -5.04
CA ARG A 73 -13.89 10.61 -3.85
C ARG A 73 -14.00 9.56 -2.75
N ASP A 74 -15.20 9.07 -2.49
CA ASP A 74 -15.47 8.00 -1.53
C ASP A 74 -14.84 6.66 -1.97
N MET A 75 -15.05 6.26 -3.22
CA MET A 75 -14.45 5.05 -3.80
C MET A 75 -12.91 5.06 -3.74
N THR A 76 -12.29 6.23 -3.89
CA THR A 76 -10.84 6.41 -3.84
C THR A 76 -10.29 6.74 -2.45
N SER A 77 -11.12 6.68 -1.40
CA SER A 77 -10.70 6.89 -0.01
C SER A 77 -9.78 5.80 0.53
N SER A 78 -9.84 4.61 -0.05
CA SER A 78 -9.07 3.46 0.37
C SER A 78 -8.74 2.55 -0.80
N ILE A 79 -7.65 1.79 -0.67
CA ILE A 79 -7.29 0.74 -1.63
C ILE A 79 -8.40 -0.31 -1.74
N ALA A 80 -9.10 -0.61 -0.63
CA ALA A 80 -10.23 -1.52 -0.62
C ALA A 80 -11.38 -1.04 -1.52
N GLY A 81 -11.72 0.24 -1.48
CA GLY A 81 -12.74 0.85 -2.34
C GLY A 81 -12.38 0.75 -3.83
N ILE A 82 -11.13 1.05 -4.18
CA ILE A 82 -10.63 0.92 -5.55
C ILE A 82 -10.66 -0.54 -6.01
N ARG A 83 -10.23 -1.48 -5.16
CA ARG A 83 -10.25 -2.93 -5.46
C ARG A 83 -11.67 -3.44 -5.66
N HIS A 84 -12.61 -2.99 -4.83
CA HIS A 84 -14.03 -3.29 -5.00
C HIS A 84 -14.54 -2.76 -6.35
N PHE A 85 -14.25 -1.49 -6.67
CA PHE A 85 -14.64 -0.90 -7.94
C PHE A 85 -14.08 -1.67 -9.14
N LYS A 86 -12.79 -2.03 -9.11
CA LYS A 86 -12.16 -2.84 -10.15
C LYS A 86 -12.88 -4.17 -10.35
N ARG A 87 -13.07 -4.93 -9.28
CA ARG A 87 -13.64 -6.28 -9.32
C ARG A 87 -15.02 -6.27 -9.98
N TYR A 88 -15.91 -5.38 -9.55
CA TYR A 88 -17.30 -5.40 -10.02
C TYR A 88 -17.47 -4.63 -11.33
N TYR A 89 -16.87 -3.46 -11.47
CA TYR A 89 -17.20 -2.55 -12.56
C TYR A 89 -16.18 -2.57 -13.71
N CYS A 90 -14.96 -3.04 -13.48
CA CYS A 90 -13.94 -3.19 -14.51
C CYS A 90 -13.81 -4.63 -15.02
N ASP A 91 -13.81 -5.60 -14.10
CA ASP A 91 -13.58 -7.01 -14.45
C ASP A 91 -14.89 -7.72 -14.79
N ARG A 92 -15.92 -7.60 -13.93
CA ARG A 92 -17.24 -8.20 -14.16
C ARG A 92 -18.15 -7.36 -15.06
N GLN A 93 -17.78 -6.11 -15.31
CA GLN A 93 -18.54 -5.15 -16.12
C GLN A 93 -19.95 -4.87 -15.59
N ASP A 94 -20.16 -5.01 -14.27
CA ASP A 94 -21.44 -4.73 -13.62
C ASP A 94 -21.88 -3.28 -13.83
N LYS A 95 -23.19 -3.03 -13.74
CA LYS A 95 -23.76 -1.68 -13.85
C LYS A 95 -23.46 -0.89 -12.58
N ASN A 96 -22.86 0.29 -12.76
CA ASN A 96 -22.66 1.25 -11.70
C ASN A 96 -23.57 2.47 -11.93
N PRO A 97 -24.43 2.84 -10.97
CA PRO A 97 -25.40 3.92 -11.15
C PRO A 97 -24.77 5.32 -11.18
N TYR A 98 -23.53 5.45 -10.70
CA TYR A 98 -22.82 6.73 -10.57
C TYR A 98 -21.76 6.92 -11.66
N VAL A 99 -21.08 5.85 -12.07
CA VAL A 99 -19.95 5.90 -13.01
C VAL A 99 -20.15 4.89 -14.14
N TYR A 100 -20.40 5.37 -15.35
CA TYR A 100 -20.70 4.53 -16.52
C TYR A 100 -20.10 5.12 -17.80
N GLY A 101 -20.23 4.38 -18.91
CA GLY A 101 -19.73 4.81 -20.22
C GLY A 101 -18.22 5.07 -20.22
N GLN A 102 -17.82 6.16 -20.87
CA GLN A 102 -16.40 6.54 -21.03
C GLN A 102 -15.71 6.83 -19.69
N THR A 103 -16.41 7.41 -18.71
CA THR A 103 -15.85 7.66 -17.38
C THR A 103 -15.45 6.37 -16.69
N ARG A 104 -16.28 5.31 -16.79
CA ARG A 104 -15.94 3.98 -16.26
C ARG A 104 -14.73 3.41 -16.97
N VAL A 105 -14.68 3.48 -18.30
CA VAL A 105 -13.56 2.96 -19.10
C VAL A 105 -12.25 3.65 -18.71
N TYR A 106 -12.26 4.97 -18.61
CA TYR A 106 -11.12 5.77 -18.16
C TYR A 106 -10.67 5.38 -16.75
N LEU A 107 -11.58 5.33 -15.78
CA LEU A 107 -11.23 4.94 -14.41
C LEU A 107 -10.68 3.51 -14.35
N CYS A 108 -11.25 2.58 -15.10
CA CYS A 108 -10.73 1.22 -15.18
C CYS A 108 -9.33 1.15 -15.80
N HIS A 109 -9.02 2.00 -16.78
CA HIS A 109 -7.67 2.13 -17.32
C HIS A 109 -6.69 2.63 -16.26
N GLU A 110 -7.00 3.74 -15.59
CA GLU A 110 -6.15 4.32 -14.56
C GLU A 110 -5.94 3.36 -13.37
N ILE A 111 -6.98 2.63 -12.97
CA ILE A 111 -6.92 1.66 -11.88
C ILE A 111 -6.01 0.48 -12.22
N ARG A 112 -5.99 0.02 -13.48
CA ARG A 112 -5.10 -1.08 -13.92
C ARG A 112 -3.63 -0.68 -13.91
N ASN A 113 -3.35 0.62 -14.03
CA ASN A 113 -2.01 1.20 -13.98
C ASN A 113 -1.51 1.43 -12.53
N LEU A 114 -2.33 1.16 -11.52
CA LEU A 114 -1.90 1.21 -10.12
C LEU A 114 -1.03 0.01 -9.77
N SER A 115 0.20 0.29 -9.34
CA SER A 115 1.22 -0.69 -8.93
C SER A 115 0.77 -1.63 -7.80
N LEU A 116 -0.10 -1.16 -6.89
CA LEU A 116 -0.64 -1.98 -5.78
C LEU A 116 -1.74 -2.97 -6.20
N ILE A 117 -2.33 -2.79 -7.38
CA ILE A 117 -3.49 -3.56 -7.84
C ILE A 117 -3.11 -4.57 -8.92
N ASN A 118 -2.04 -4.27 -9.66
CA ASN A 118 -1.30 -5.23 -10.48
C ASN A 118 0.19 -5.09 -10.14
N PRO A 119 0.74 -5.89 -9.21
CA PRO A 119 2.19 -5.96 -9.08
C PRO A 119 2.77 -6.37 -10.43
N LYS A 120 3.64 -5.55 -10.99
CA LYS A 120 4.45 -5.95 -12.13
C LYS A 120 5.50 -6.90 -11.58
N ASP A 121 5.36 -8.18 -11.92
CA ASP A 121 6.46 -9.16 -11.82
C ASP A 121 7.64 -8.72 -12.72
#